data_AF-A0A5E6N4H3-F1
#
_entry.id   AF-A0A5E6N4H3-F1
#
_cell.length_a   1.000
_cell.length_b   1.000
_cell.length_c   1.000
_cell.angle_alpha   90.00
_cell.angle_beta   90.00
_cell.angle_gamma   90.00
#
_symmetry.space_group_name_H-M   'P 1'
#
loop_
_entity.id
_entity.type
_entity.pdbx_description
1 polymer ?
#
loop_
_entity_poly.entity_id
_entity_poly.type
_entity_poly.pdbx_seq_one_letter_code
_entity_poly.pdbx_strand_id
1 'polypeptide(L)'
;MTYADRNDTHTSYLAGSKLQQTKRLNNIITYANDNSIRTYDLEYQYYGTPKRSQLTSIQECTNNGRCLPKTKFRWNNEEASFGVNGKQWQANLGGNSNWKNRPTHGNGESSMLIDINGDGLPDRVFDQNPKTGQAGFFVYLNTGNGFDSGKQWQSNLGGPEIGKTAQRTEMANPLC
;
A
#
# COMPACT_ATOMS: atom_id res chain seq x y z
N MET A 1 13.26 4.09 -31.14
CA MET A 1 12.59 3.13 -30.23
C MET A 1 11.25 2.74 -30.83
N THR A 2 10.77 1.53 -30.56
CA THR A 2 9.48 1.03 -31.08
C THR A 2 8.58 0.52 -29.96
N TYR A 3 7.29 0.44 -30.24
CA TYR A 3 6.27 0.04 -29.28
C TYR A 3 5.43 -1.10 -29.84
N ALA A 4 4.96 -1.97 -28.96
CA ALA A 4 4.02 -3.05 -29.26
C ALA A 4 2.75 -2.90 -28.42
N ASP A 5 1.65 -3.49 -28.87
CA ASP A 5 0.43 -3.61 -28.07
C ASP A 5 0.68 -4.36 -26.77
N ARG A 6 -0.08 -4.00 -25.73
CA ARG A 6 -0.08 -4.71 -24.45
C ARG A 6 -1.49 -5.19 -24.11
N ASN A 7 -1.58 -6.40 -23.57
CA ASN A 7 -2.86 -7.00 -23.20
C ASN A 7 -3.38 -6.45 -21.85
N ASP A 8 -2.49 -5.95 -20.99
CA ASP A 8 -2.77 -5.29 -19.71
C ASP A 8 -2.85 -3.76 -19.88
N THR A 9 -3.83 -3.28 -20.63
CA THR A 9 -4.03 -1.83 -20.80
C THR A 9 -4.40 -1.19 -19.45
N HIS A 10 -3.66 -0.14 -19.09
CA HIS A 10 -3.88 0.60 -17.84
C HIS A 10 -4.58 1.92 -18.14
N THR A 11 -5.61 2.25 -17.38
CA THR A 11 -6.34 3.53 -17.48
C THR A 11 -6.18 4.29 -16.16
N SER A 12 -5.77 5.55 -16.24
CA SER A 12 -5.76 6.48 -15.11
C SER A 12 -6.52 7.76 -15.48
N TYR A 13 -6.82 8.57 -14.48
CA TYR A 13 -7.41 9.88 -14.67
C TYR A 13 -6.51 10.94 -14.05
N LEU A 14 -6.18 11.99 -14.80
CA LEU A 14 -5.38 13.11 -14.33
C LEU A 14 -6.08 14.40 -14.72
N ALA A 15 -6.31 15.29 -13.74
CA ALA A 15 -7.05 16.55 -13.92
C ALA A 15 -8.39 16.38 -14.66
N GLY A 16 -9.16 15.33 -14.32
CA GLY A 16 -10.45 15.01 -14.94
C GLY A 16 -10.36 14.36 -16.32
N SER A 17 -9.17 14.20 -16.90
CA SER A 17 -8.97 13.60 -18.22
C SER A 17 -8.53 12.14 -18.12
N LYS A 18 -9.04 11.30 -19.03
CA LYS A 18 -8.69 9.88 -19.13
C LYS A 18 -7.34 9.71 -19.83
N LEU A 19 -6.42 8.99 -19.20
CA LEU A 19 -5.14 8.58 -19.78
C LEU A 19 -5.13 7.05 -19.91
N GLN A 20 -4.74 6.54 -21.09
CA GLN A 20 -4.66 5.10 -21.34
C GLN A 20 -3.28 4.71 -21.86
N GLN A 21 -2.65 3.76 -21.18
CA GLN A 21 -1.41 3.13 -21.63
C GLN A 21 -1.75 1.82 -22.34
N THR A 22 -1.82 1.88 -23.67
CA THR A 22 -2.19 0.76 -24.56
C THR A 22 -0.99 0.06 -25.20
N LYS A 23 0.20 0.67 -25.09
CA LYS A 23 1.44 0.15 -25.66
C LYS A 23 2.50 -0.10 -24.59
N ARG A 24 3.43 -0.99 -24.90
CA ARG A 24 4.67 -1.23 -24.14
C ARG A 24 5.88 -1.09 -25.06
N LEU A 25 7.04 -0.77 -24.49
CA LEU A 25 8.29 -0.67 -25.24
C LEU A 25 8.62 -2.04 -25.84
N ASN A 26 9.00 -2.08 -27.10
CA ASN A 26 9.39 -3.31 -27.81
C ASN A 26 10.91 -3.37 -27.98
N ASN A 27 11.51 -2.27 -28.46
CA ASN A 27 12.95 -2.11 -28.50
C ASN A 27 13.38 -0.65 -28.40
N ILE A 28 14.64 -0.47 -28.02
CA ILE A 28 15.35 0.81 -28.09
C ILE A 28 16.40 0.67 -29.17
N ILE A 29 16.43 1.61 -30.10
CA ILE A 29 17.46 1.68 -31.14
C ILE A 29 18.21 2.98 -30.92
N THR A 30 19.52 2.89 -30.85
CA THR A 30 20.43 4.03 -30.73
C THR A 30 21.14 4.24 -32.06
N TYR A 31 21.34 5.51 -32.39
CA TYR A 31 21.90 5.93 -33.67
C TYR A 31 23.11 6.81 -33.44
N ALA A 32 24.08 6.71 -34.34
CA ALA A 32 25.11 7.72 -34.54
C ALA A 32 24.94 8.25 -35.97
N ASN A 33 24.59 9.53 -36.08
CA ASN A 33 24.04 10.10 -37.32
C ASN A 33 22.82 9.26 -37.76
N ASP A 34 22.76 8.84 -39.02
CA ASP A 34 21.66 8.04 -39.56
C ASP A 34 21.88 6.52 -39.46
N ASN A 35 23.00 6.09 -38.87
CA ASN A 35 23.32 4.68 -38.72
C ASN A 35 22.89 4.16 -37.36
N SER A 36 22.09 3.10 -37.32
CA SER A 36 21.87 2.36 -36.08
C SER A 36 23.20 1.77 -35.61
N ILE A 37 23.46 1.87 -34.31
CA ILE A 37 24.70 1.39 -33.70
C ILE A 37 24.44 0.29 -32.68
N ARG A 38 23.35 0.41 -31.92
CA ARG A 38 22.91 -0.61 -30.95
C ARG A 38 21.40 -0.71 -30.92
N THR A 39 20.91 -1.93 -30.74
CA THR A 39 19.52 -2.26 -30.47
C THR A 39 19.44 -2.96 -29.12
N TYR A 40 18.47 -2.57 -28.31
CA TYR A 40 18.09 -3.24 -27.08
C TYR A 40 16.70 -3.84 -27.29
N ASP A 41 16.62 -5.16 -27.41
CA ASP A 41 15.37 -5.89 -27.58
C ASP A 41 14.85 -6.34 -26.21
N LEU A 42 13.56 -6.09 -25.96
CA LEU A 42 12.92 -6.39 -24.68
C LEU A 42 11.95 -7.56 -24.84
N GLU A 43 12.10 -8.56 -23.99
CA GLU A 43 11.17 -9.70 -23.95
C GLU A 43 10.27 -9.62 -22.72
N TYR A 44 9.03 -10.03 -22.89
CA TYR A 44 8.02 -9.97 -21.86
C TYR A 44 7.31 -11.32 -21.72
N GLN A 45 6.97 -11.68 -20.49
CA GLN A 45 5.93 -12.66 -20.20
C GLN A 45 4.62 -11.96 -19.82
N TYR A 46 3.50 -12.66 -19.99
CA TYR A 46 2.18 -12.18 -19.58
C TYR A 46 1.61 -13.09 -18.49
N TYR A 47 1.84 -12.72 -17.23
CA TYR A 47 1.61 -13.58 -16.07
C TYR A 47 1.07 -12.79 -14.87
N GLY A 48 0.51 -13.49 -13.88
CA GLY A 48 0.05 -12.96 -12.60
C GLY A 48 -1.48 -12.86 -12.51
N THR A 49 -1.96 -12.44 -11.33
CA THR A 49 -3.39 -12.19 -11.07
C THR A 49 -3.55 -10.83 -10.39
N PRO A 50 -4.04 -9.79 -11.10
CA PRO A 50 -4.35 -9.78 -12.53
C PRO A 50 -3.09 -9.94 -13.39
N LYS A 51 -3.26 -10.46 -14.62
CA LYS A 51 -2.14 -10.65 -15.56
C LYS A 51 -1.51 -9.32 -15.95
N ARG A 52 -0.18 -9.27 -15.96
CA ARG A 52 0.62 -8.08 -16.33
C ARG A 52 1.75 -8.46 -17.28
N SER A 53 2.12 -7.52 -18.14
CA SER A 53 3.33 -7.59 -18.96
C SER A 53 4.56 -7.41 -18.06
N GLN A 54 5.33 -8.47 -17.90
CA GLN A 54 6.50 -8.55 -17.02
C GLN A 54 7.76 -8.69 -17.88
N LEU A 55 8.72 -7.77 -17.76
CA LEU A 55 9.98 -7.82 -18.50
C LEU A 55 10.80 -9.03 -18.05
N THR A 56 11.15 -9.93 -18.96
CA THR A 56 11.92 -11.15 -18.67
C THR A 56 13.35 -11.09 -19.18
N SER A 57 13.61 -10.31 -20.23
CA SER A 57 14.98 -10.11 -20.70
C SER A 57 15.17 -8.79 -21.43
N ILE A 58 16.42 -8.31 -21.42
CA ILE A 58 16.93 -7.31 -22.35
C ILE A 58 18.12 -7.93 -23.07
N GLN A 59 18.14 -7.82 -24.39
CA GLN A 59 19.29 -8.18 -25.21
C GLN A 59 19.87 -6.97 -25.90
N GLU A 60 21.15 -6.71 -25.72
CA GLU A 60 21.87 -5.69 -26.48
C GLU A 60 22.54 -6.34 -27.71
N CYS A 61 22.30 -5.76 -28.88
CA CYS A 61 22.88 -6.17 -30.15
C CYS A 61 23.52 -4.97 -30.85
N THR A 62 24.65 -5.19 -31.52
CA THR A 62 25.22 -4.23 -32.46
C THR A 62 24.51 -4.31 -33.80
N ASN A 63 24.67 -3.28 -34.64
CA ASN A 63 24.02 -3.19 -35.95
C ASN A 63 24.37 -4.30 -36.95
N ASN A 64 25.49 -5.01 -36.74
CA ASN A 64 25.90 -6.18 -37.52
C ASN A 64 25.33 -7.51 -36.95
N GLY A 65 24.37 -7.46 -36.03
CA GLY A 65 23.69 -8.63 -35.48
C GLY A 65 24.45 -9.40 -34.40
N ARG A 66 25.61 -8.89 -33.93
CA ARG A 66 26.30 -9.49 -32.78
C ARG A 66 25.61 -9.06 -31.49
N CYS A 67 25.15 -10.03 -30.72
CA CYS A 67 24.42 -9.78 -29.48
C CYS A 67 25.21 -10.22 -28.25
N LEU A 68 25.11 -9.42 -27.19
CA LEU A 68 25.53 -9.83 -25.87
C LEU A 68 24.55 -10.90 -25.31
N PRO A 69 24.98 -11.68 -24.32
CA PRO A 69 24.07 -12.51 -23.55
C PRO A 69 22.93 -11.69 -22.97
N LYS A 70 21.73 -12.27 -22.95
CA LYS A 70 20.55 -11.62 -22.38
C LYS A 70 20.71 -11.36 -20.90
N THR A 71 20.47 -10.12 -20.47
CA THR A 71 20.23 -9.81 -19.06
C THR A 71 18.83 -10.29 -18.72
N LYS A 72 18.73 -11.32 -17.86
CA LYS A 72 17.46 -11.96 -17.52
C LYS A 72 16.93 -11.43 -16.19
N PHE A 73 15.62 -11.19 -16.17
CA PHE A 73 14.87 -10.81 -14.98
C PHE A 73 13.96 -11.96 -14.57
N ARG A 74 13.75 -12.11 -13.26
CA ARG A 74 12.78 -13.05 -12.71
C ARG A 74 11.80 -12.27 -11.86
N TRP A 75 10.55 -12.71 -11.90
CA TRP A 75 9.46 -12.14 -11.12
C TRP A 75 9.07 -13.13 -10.03
N ASN A 76 8.77 -12.62 -8.83
CA ASN A 76 8.10 -13.46 -7.85
C ASN A 76 6.63 -13.60 -8.28
N ASN A 77 6.37 -14.71 -8.94
CA ASN A 77 5.09 -15.08 -9.52
C ASN A 77 4.35 -16.09 -8.65
N GLU A 78 4.75 -16.22 -7.38
CA GLU A 78 3.93 -16.88 -6.37
C GLU A 78 2.51 -16.36 -6.50
N GLU A 79 1.56 -17.27 -6.74
CA GLU A 79 0.16 -16.90 -6.67
C GLU A 79 -0.04 -16.29 -5.28
N ALA A 80 -0.48 -15.04 -5.25
CA ALA A 80 -0.96 -14.41 -4.03
C ALA A 80 -2.23 -15.15 -3.62
N SER A 81 -2.05 -16.35 -3.10
CA SER A 81 -3.02 -17.05 -2.30
C SER A 81 -3.09 -16.25 -1.01
N PHE A 82 -4.29 -15.87 -0.59
CA PHE A 82 -4.51 -15.61 0.83
C PHE A 82 -4.10 -16.90 1.51
N GLY A 83 -2.89 -16.94 2.09
CA GLY A 83 -2.24 -18.18 2.49
C GLY A 83 -3.25 -19.12 3.12
N VAL A 84 -3.25 -20.39 2.70
CA VAL A 84 -4.28 -21.39 3.06
C VAL A 84 -4.51 -21.50 4.57
N ASN A 85 -3.56 -21.01 5.36
CA ASN A 85 -3.69 -20.76 6.78
C ASN A 85 -3.76 -19.25 7.00
N GLY A 86 -4.96 -18.72 7.27
CA GLY A 86 -5.10 -17.35 7.74
C GLY A 86 -4.14 -17.11 8.91
N LYS A 87 -3.32 -16.05 8.84
CA LYS A 87 -2.41 -15.73 9.93
C LYS A 87 -3.25 -15.25 11.12
N GLN A 88 -3.21 -15.99 12.23
CA GLN A 88 -3.83 -15.55 13.48
C GLN A 88 -3.06 -14.32 13.98
N TRP A 89 -3.60 -13.14 13.68
CA TRP A 89 -2.94 -11.87 13.99
C TRP A 89 -3.08 -11.47 15.47
N GLN A 90 -4.06 -12.04 16.19
CA GLN A 90 -4.22 -11.87 17.62
C GLN A 90 -4.72 -13.18 18.27
N ALA A 91 -3.93 -13.76 19.17
CA ALA A 91 -4.28 -15.01 19.85
C ALA A 91 -5.21 -14.79 21.06
N ASN A 92 -5.05 -13.66 21.75
CA ASN A 92 -5.77 -13.35 22.98
C ASN A 92 -7.00 -12.49 22.70
N LEU A 93 -8.16 -13.15 22.65
CA LEU A 93 -9.46 -12.57 22.30
C LEU A 93 -10.13 -11.82 23.46
N GLY A 94 -9.59 -11.93 24.68
CA GLY A 94 -10.12 -11.28 25.87
C GLY A 94 -11.37 -11.96 26.42
N GLY A 95 -11.26 -13.21 26.86
CA GLY A 95 -12.34 -13.93 27.57
C GLY A 95 -13.69 -13.92 26.82
N ASN A 96 -14.81 -14.02 27.54
CA ASN A 96 -16.16 -14.02 26.96
C ASN A 96 -16.53 -12.74 26.18
N SER A 97 -15.72 -11.68 26.29
CA SER A 97 -15.97 -10.38 25.67
C SER A 97 -15.06 -10.21 24.45
N ASN A 98 -15.44 -10.86 23.33
CA ASN A 98 -14.73 -10.85 22.04
C ASN A 98 -14.67 -9.47 21.32
N TRP A 99 -14.82 -8.35 22.04
CA TRP A 99 -14.80 -6.99 21.48
C TRP A 99 -13.47 -6.67 20.80
N LYS A 100 -12.36 -7.26 21.27
CA LYS A 100 -11.02 -7.06 20.70
C LYS A 100 -10.84 -7.62 19.29
N ASN A 101 -11.81 -8.38 18.78
CA ASN A 101 -11.72 -9.02 17.46
C ASN A 101 -12.76 -8.50 16.48
N ARG A 102 -13.66 -7.63 16.94
CA ARG A 102 -14.58 -7.03 16.03
C ARG A 102 -13.83 -5.88 15.36
N PRO A 103 -13.84 -5.81 14.01
CA PRO A 103 -13.57 -4.54 13.35
C PRO A 103 -14.43 -3.43 13.96
N THR A 104 -15.59 -3.80 14.53
CA THR A 104 -16.60 -2.92 15.11
C THR A 104 -17.14 -3.39 16.49
N HIS A 105 -16.92 -2.63 17.56
CA HIS A 105 -17.60 -2.83 18.84
C HIS A 105 -19.07 -2.36 18.78
N GLY A 106 -20.01 -3.02 19.49
CA GLY A 106 -21.44 -2.64 19.55
C GLY A 106 -22.15 -2.53 18.19
N ASN A 107 -22.49 -3.65 17.55
CA ASN A 107 -23.17 -3.68 16.23
C ASN A 107 -22.46 -3.03 15.03
N GLY A 108 -21.30 -2.40 15.17
CA GLY A 108 -20.80 -1.59 14.05
C GLY A 108 -20.07 -0.32 14.45
N GLU A 109 -20.28 0.16 15.68
CA GLU A 109 -20.31 1.60 15.90
C GLU A 109 -19.00 2.19 16.43
N SER A 110 -18.17 1.42 17.14
CA SER A 110 -17.12 2.05 17.96
C SER A 110 -15.67 1.68 17.68
N SER A 111 -15.37 0.95 16.60
CA SER A 111 -13.96 0.71 16.24
C SER A 111 -13.74 0.61 14.74
N MET A 112 -12.50 0.89 14.30
CA MET A 112 -12.03 0.64 12.94
C MET A 112 -10.56 0.17 12.96
N LEU A 113 -10.16 -0.51 11.88
CA LEU A 113 -8.77 -0.79 11.57
C LEU A 113 -8.31 0.13 10.44
N ILE A 114 -7.35 1.01 10.73
CA ILE A 114 -6.80 2.00 9.80
C ILE A 114 -5.32 2.19 10.12
N ASP A 115 -4.47 2.24 9.09
CA ASP A 115 -3.08 2.68 9.24
C ASP A 115 -3.07 4.21 9.44
N ILE A 116 -3.11 4.65 10.70
CA ILE A 116 -3.29 6.07 11.05
C ILE A 116 -1.94 6.80 11.11
N ASN A 117 -0.84 6.06 11.23
CA ASN A 117 0.51 6.61 11.34
C ASN A 117 1.34 6.45 10.04
N GLY A 118 0.85 5.70 9.05
CA GLY A 118 1.48 5.49 7.75
C GLY A 118 2.62 4.48 7.74
N ASP A 119 2.69 3.56 8.71
CA ASP A 119 3.77 2.56 8.83
C ASP A 119 3.52 1.27 8.03
N GLY A 120 2.38 1.18 7.33
CA GLY A 120 1.97 0.02 6.54
C GLY A 120 1.31 -1.07 7.36
N LEU A 121 1.06 -0.85 8.66
CA LEU A 121 0.36 -1.75 9.54
C LEU A 121 -1.00 -1.14 9.96
N PRO A 122 -2.12 -1.90 9.92
CA PRO A 122 -3.40 -1.38 10.37
C PRO A 122 -3.41 -1.19 11.89
N ASP A 123 -3.64 0.03 12.35
CA ASP A 123 -3.86 0.39 13.75
C ASP A 123 -5.33 0.23 14.12
N ARG A 124 -5.62 0.16 15.43
CA ARG A 124 -7.00 0.08 15.93
C ARG A 124 -7.42 1.40 16.55
N VAL A 125 -8.50 1.96 16.05
CA VAL A 125 -9.07 3.21 16.54
C VAL A 125 -10.45 3.00 17.14
N PHE A 126 -10.80 3.79 18.14
CA PHE A 126 -12.12 3.80 18.79
C PHE A 126 -12.63 5.23 18.99
N ASP A 127 -13.96 5.40 18.98
CA ASP A 127 -14.67 6.62 19.38
C ASP A 127 -15.03 6.66 20.88
N GLN A 128 -14.72 5.57 21.60
CA GLN A 128 -14.82 5.45 23.05
C GLN A 128 -13.79 4.47 23.61
N ASN A 129 -13.41 4.64 24.86
CA ASN A 129 -12.47 3.76 25.54
C ASN A 129 -13.10 2.37 25.70
N PRO A 130 -12.48 1.31 25.17
CA PRO A 130 -13.09 -0.02 25.19
C PRO A 130 -13.13 -0.69 26.57
N LYS A 131 -12.41 -0.16 27.56
CA LYS A 131 -12.43 -0.66 28.95
C LYS A 131 -13.40 0.11 29.82
N THR A 132 -13.50 1.43 29.62
CA THR A 132 -14.24 2.32 30.52
C THR A 132 -15.52 2.88 29.91
N GLY A 133 -15.73 2.75 28.60
CA GLY A 133 -16.86 3.37 27.88
C GLY A 133 -16.75 4.89 27.76
N GLN A 134 -15.62 5.49 28.15
CA GLN A 134 -15.42 6.93 28.07
C GLN A 134 -15.36 7.38 26.60
N ALA A 135 -16.25 8.28 26.18
CA ALA A 135 -16.18 8.87 24.84
C ALA A 135 -14.82 9.56 24.57
N GLY A 136 -14.31 9.43 23.36
CA GLY A 136 -13.05 10.03 22.92
C GLY A 136 -12.38 9.26 21.79
N PHE A 137 -11.43 9.89 21.11
CA PHE A 137 -10.65 9.23 20.06
C PHE A 137 -9.48 8.48 20.69
N PHE A 138 -9.54 7.15 20.68
CA PHE A 138 -8.48 6.28 21.21
C PHE A 138 -7.79 5.53 20.08
N VAL A 139 -6.47 5.50 20.12
CA VAL A 139 -5.63 4.83 19.12
C VAL A 139 -4.75 3.81 19.80
N TYR A 140 -4.76 2.59 19.29
CA TYR A 140 -3.92 1.47 19.68
C TYR A 140 -3.03 1.13 18.49
N LEU A 141 -1.74 1.45 18.59
CA LEU A 141 -0.81 1.27 17.48
C LEU A 141 -0.42 -0.19 17.30
N ASN A 142 -0.36 -0.64 16.06
CA ASN A 142 0.15 -1.97 15.71
C ASN A 142 1.68 -1.96 15.68
N THR A 143 2.29 -2.86 16.44
CA THR A 143 3.75 -2.96 16.58
C THR A 143 4.36 -4.12 15.78
N GLY A 144 3.54 -4.80 14.97
CA GLY A 144 3.90 -6.06 14.32
C GLY A 144 3.76 -7.30 15.21
N ASN A 145 3.74 -7.13 16.53
CA ASN A 145 3.51 -8.18 17.54
C ASN A 145 2.17 -8.02 18.28
N GLY A 146 1.24 -7.26 17.70
CA GLY A 146 -0.04 -6.89 18.29
C GLY A 146 -0.11 -5.39 18.58
N PHE A 147 -1.10 -5.01 19.38
CA PHE A 147 -1.40 -3.61 19.69
C PHE A 147 -0.77 -3.15 21.00
N ASP A 148 -0.37 -1.88 21.06
CA ASP A 148 0.06 -1.24 22.30
C ASP A 148 -1.08 -1.08 23.33
N SER A 149 -0.82 -0.35 24.42
CA SER A 149 -1.81 -0.15 25.49
C SER A 149 -2.97 0.77 25.13
N GLY A 150 -2.94 1.43 23.97
CA GLY A 150 -3.86 2.46 23.57
C GLY A 150 -3.58 3.81 24.23
N LYS A 151 -3.77 4.89 23.48
CA LYS A 151 -3.70 6.28 23.96
C LYS A 151 -4.95 7.04 23.53
N GLN A 152 -5.44 7.91 24.40
CA GLN A 152 -6.45 8.89 23.99
C GLN A 152 -5.75 10.03 23.25
N TRP A 153 -6.07 10.21 21.98
CA TRP A 153 -5.53 11.30 21.17
C TRP A 153 -6.44 12.53 21.23
N GLN A 154 -7.76 12.33 21.39
CA GLN A 154 -8.71 13.43 21.60
C GLN A 154 -9.79 13.04 22.61
N SER A 155 -10.16 13.99 23.48
CA SER A 155 -11.19 13.79 24.51
C SER A 155 -12.50 14.53 24.23
N ASN A 156 -12.46 15.60 23.45
CA ASN A 156 -13.64 16.35 23.01
C ASN A 156 -13.95 16.02 21.55
N LEU A 157 -15.07 15.35 21.30
CA LEU A 157 -15.53 14.96 19.96
C LEU A 157 -16.53 15.97 19.36
N GLY A 158 -16.65 17.18 19.96
CA GLY A 158 -17.48 18.26 19.41
C GLY A 158 -18.96 18.19 19.72
N GLY A 159 -19.36 17.60 20.86
CA GLY A 159 -20.74 17.72 21.37
C GLY A 159 -21.11 19.18 21.68
N PRO A 160 -22.41 19.53 21.81
CA PRO A 160 -22.82 20.91 22.04
C PRO A 160 -22.12 21.46 23.28
N GLU A 161 -21.19 22.39 23.05
CA GLU A 161 -20.34 22.96 24.09
C GLU A 161 -21.16 23.89 24.98
N ILE A 162 -21.80 23.33 26.01
CA ILE A 162 -22.31 24.15 27.11
C ILE A 162 -21.23 24.19 28.21
N GLY A 163 -20.33 25.16 28.05
CA GLY A 163 -19.71 25.85 29.19
C GLY A 163 -18.47 25.22 29.85
N LYS A 164 -17.37 25.01 29.11
CA LYS A 164 -16.04 24.96 29.76
C LYS A 164 -15.00 25.79 29.02
N THR A 165 -14.42 26.72 29.77
CA THR A 165 -13.29 27.57 29.40
C THR A 165 -12.07 26.71 29.08
N ALA A 166 -11.42 26.99 27.95
CA ALA A 166 -10.20 26.32 27.51
C ALA A 166 -9.12 26.32 28.61
N GLN A 167 -8.69 25.14 29.05
CA GLN A 167 -7.44 24.99 29.80
C GLN A 167 -6.33 24.80 28.77
N ARG A 168 -5.52 25.85 28.57
CA ARG A 168 -4.28 25.81 27.79
C ARG A 168 -3.34 24.82 28.50
N THR A 169 -3.04 23.69 27.87
CA THR A 169 -1.89 22.89 28.32
C THR A 169 -0.66 23.51 27.67
N GLU A 170 0.22 24.09 28.47
CA GLU A 170 1.53 24.57 28.02
C GLU A 170 2.34 23.38 27.51
N MET A 171 2.62 23.35 26.21
CA MET A 171 3.67 22.48 25.68
C MET A 171 5.01 23.17 25.94
N ALA A 172 5.76 22.66 26.92
CA ALA A 172 7.17 22.99 27.08
C ALA A 172 7.90 22.59 25.79
N ASN A 173 8.47 23.58 25.11
CA ASN A 173 9.33 23.42 23.95
C ASN A 173 10.75 23.07 24.45
N PRO A 174 11.29 21.85 24.21
CA PRO A 174 12.72 21.66 24.35
C PRO A 174 13.38 22.15 23.06
N LEU A 175 13.92 23.36 23.12
CA LEU A 175 15.03 23.76 22.27
C LEU A 175 16.24 22.91 22.66
N CYS A 176 16.70 22.07 21.74
CA CYS A 176 18.10 21.81 21.37
C CYS A 176 18.11 20.83 20.19
#